data_AF-A0A7X8X9R6-F1
#
_entry.id   AF-A0A7X8X9R6-F1
#
_cell.length_a   1.000
_cell.length_b   1.000
_cell.length_c   1.000
_cell.angle_alpha   90.00
_cell.angle_beta   90.00
_cell.angle_gamma   90.00
#
_symmetry.space_group_name_H-M   'P 1'
#
loop_
_entity.id
_entity.type
_entity.pdbx_description
1 polymer ?
#
loop_
_entity_poly.entity_id
_entity_poly.type
_entity_poly.pdbx_seq_one_letter_code
_entity_poly.pdbx_strand_id
1 'polypeptide(L)'
;KLKQGIPVGWSGIDGLTVTVSKDGNPGRCVIFDTAVLQKDKKTFQENPEQYKGPGKGDQYSTVGAHEGVWVFSQPVDLKKDDDCFVITADVKADVVSAPMVLIRGFNLVTEEMAGKNNSIFQIPHDGGPAYSEQFGPEKNRRDSKAGDYLQVWRHTLVCRVTKANEWQHFEMGFNLPKDKRFRPQRIWLKPYAYWPLGKYQFDNVTLRRATREEVAEINKRRPSILKK
;
A
#
# COMPACT_ATOMS: atom_id res chain seq x y z
N LYS A 1 4.70 -14.53 -13.02
CA LYS A 1 5.98 -14.12 -13.65
C LYS A 1 6.58 -13.00 -12.81
N LEU A 2 7.89 -12.95 -12.62
CA LEU A 2 8.56 -11.88 -11.87
C LEU A 2 9.22 -10.91 -12.86
N LYS A 3 9.14 -9.60 -12.62
CA LYS A 3 9.98 -8.59 -13.29
C LYS A 3 10.93 -8.05 -12.24
N GLN A 4 12.24 -8.23 -12.42
CA GLN A 4 13.28 -7.82 -11.45
C GLN A 4 13.04 -8.34 -10.02
N GLY A 5 12.48 -9.56 -9.88
CA GLY A 5 12.21 -10.18 -8.58
C GLY A 5 10.86 -9.85 -7.95
N ILE A 6 10.07 -8.93 -8.52
CA ILE A 6 8.76 -8.51 -8.03
C ILE A 6 7.63 -9.27 -8.75
N PRO A 7 6.53 -9.64 -8.08
CA PRO A 7 5.33 -10.11 -8.75
C PRO A 7 4.88 -9.11 -9.83
N VAL A 8 4.68 -9.58 -11.06
CA VAL A 8 4.15 -8.77 -12.15
C VAL A 8 2.88 -8.07 -11.68
N GLY A 9 2.83 -6.76 -11.91
CA GLY A 9 1.71 -5.94 -11.49
C GLY A 9 1.83 -5.39 -10.06
N TRP A 10 3.03 -5.18 -9.56
CA TRP A 10 3.28 -4.35 -8.38
C TRP A 10 4.32 -3.28 -8.74
N SER A 11 4.28 -2.13 -8.07
CA SER A 11 5.29 -1.09 -8.25
C SER A 11 6.68 -1.61 -7.87
N GLY A 12 7.71 -1.00 -8.44
CA GLY A 12 9.11 -1.38 -8.28
C GLY A 12 9.56 -1.60 -6.83
N ILE A 13 10.61 -2.43 -6.66
CA ILE A 13 11.44 -2.50 -5.47
C ILE A 13 12.55 -1.47 -5.67
N ASP A 14 12.85 -0.68 -4.63
CA ASP A 14 13.98 0.24 -4.69
C ASP A 14 15.30 -0.44 -4.28
N GLY A 15 15.25 -1.68 -3.77
CA GLY A 15 16.44 -2.43 -3.35
C GLY A 15 17.02 -1.96 -2.01
N LEU A 16 16.40 -0.98 -1.35
CA LEU A 16 16.87 -0.40 -0.10
C LEU A 16 15.77 -0.41 0.97
N THR A 17 14.69 0.34 0.76
CA THR A 17 13.53 0.34 1.68
C THR A 17 12.58 -0.81 1.38
N VAL A 18 12.56 -1.27 0.13
CA VAL A 18 11.75 -2.39 -0.34
C VAL A 18 12.65 -3.42 -1.02
N THR A 19 12.63 -4.65 -0.50
CA THR A 19 13.36 -5.80 -1.07
C THR A 19 12.45 -7.03 -1.17
N VAL A 20 12.93 -8.12 -1.77
CA VAL A 20 12.19 -9.39 -1.89
C VAL A 20 12.97 -10.50 -1.21
N SER A 21 12.29 -11.31 -0.40
CA SER A 21 12.86 -12.52 0.21
C SER A 21 12.21 -13.79 -0.32
N LYS A 22 12.90 -14.92 -0.13
CA LYS A 22 12.41 -16.29 -0.40
C LYS A 22 11.75 -16.93 0.84
N ASP A 23 11.58 -16.19 1.94
CA ASP A 23 11.01 -16.67 3.20
C ASP A 23 9.52 -16.30 3.35
N GLY A 24 8.77 -16.40 2.25
CA GLY A 24 7.32 -16.15 2.20
C GLY A 24 6.46 -17.27 2.80
N ASN A 25 5.14 -17.14 2.68
CA ASN A 25 4.15 -18.02 3.32
C ASN A 25 3.16 -18.69 2.34
N PRO A 26 3.56 -19.70 1.53
CA PRO A 26 4.91 -20.08 1.16
C PRO A 26 5.41 -19.26 -0.03
N GLY A 27 6.73 -19.24 -0.24
CA GLY A 27 7.32 -18.67 -1.46
C GLY A 27 8.04 -17.35 -1.21
N ARG A 28 7.63 -16.26 -1.87
CA ARG A 28 8.36 -14.99 -1.79
C ARG A 28 7.50 -13.90 -1.17
N CYS A 29 8.08 -13.12 -0.27
CA CYS A 29 7.46 -11.95 0.32
C CYS A 29 8.21 -10.67 -0.06
N VAL A 30 7.52 -9.54 0.06
CA VAL A 30 8.15 -8.22 0.01
C VAL A 30 8.53 -7.82 1.43
N ILE A 31 9.75 -7.31 1.60
CA ILE A 31 10.25 -6.78 2.87
C ILE A 31 10.30 -5.26 2.79
N PHE A 32 9.73 -4.60 3.79
CA PHE A 32 9.86 -3.18 4.05
C PHE A 32 10.81 -2.96 5.22
N ASP A 33 11.86 -2.17 5.01
CA ASP A 33 12.76 -1.70 6.06
C ASP A 33 12.44 -0.25 6.39
N THR A 34 11.76 -0.03 7.51
CA THR A 34 11.36 1.32 7.92
C THR A 34 12.49 2.08 8.64
N ALA A 35 13.59 1.41 8.98
CA ALA A 35 14.72 1.98 9.71
C ALA A 35 15.76 2.66 8.80
N VAL A 36 15.60 2.59 7.48
CA VAL A 36 16.46 3.29 6.52
C VAL A 36 16.42 4.80 6.76
N LEU A 37 17.58 5.45 6.84
CA LEU A 37 17.66 6.91 7.00
C LEU A 37 17.24 7.63 5.71
N GLN A 38 16.55 8.76 5.83
CA GLN A 38 16.16 9.56 4.66
C GLN A 38 17.36 9.98 3.80
N LYS A 39 18.49 10.33 4.44
CA LYS A 39 19.74 10.68 3.75
C LYS A 39 20.31 9.49 2.95
N ASP A 40 20.16 8.29 3.47
CA ASP A 40 20.66 7.05 2.85
C ASP A 40 19.78 6.71 1.65
N LYS A 41 18.45 6.78 1.82
CA LYS A 41 17.49 6.66 0.72
C LYS A 41 17.79 7.66 -0.40
N LYS A 42 17.99 8.93 -0.05
CA LYS A 42 18.33 9.97 -1.03
C LYS A 42 19.64 9.65 -1.76
N THR A 43 20.70 9.33 -1.02
CA THR A 43 22.01 8.98 -1.61
C THR A 43 21.90 7.79 -2.55
N PHE A 44 21.19 6.73 -2.13
CA PHE A 44 20.99 5.56 -2.95
C PHE A 44 20.18 5.85 -4.22
N GLN A 45 19.15 6.71 -4.15
CA GLN A 45 18.35 7.10 -5.31
C GLN A 45 19.12 7.99 -6.30
N GLU A 46 19.98 8.88 -5.81
CA GLU A 46 20.75 9.81 -6.64
C GLU A 46 22.02 9.16 -7.22
N ASN A 47 22.72 8.33 -6.44
CA ASN A 47 23.93 7.65 -6.84
C ASN A 47 24.14 6.32 -6.07
N PRO A 48 23.56 5.20 -6.57
CA PRO A 48 23.67 3.89 -5.92
C PRO A 48 25.12 3.43 -5.67
N GLU A 49 26.06 3.78 -6.54
CA GLU A 49 27.48 3.38 -6.43
C GLU A 49 28.19 4.06 -5.25
N GLN A 50 27.71 5.23 -4.82
CA GLN A 50 28.24 5.93 -3.65
C GLN A 50 27.62 5.47 -2.33
N TYR A 51 26.56 4.66 -2.37
CA TYR A 51 25.95 4.14 -1.16
C TYR A 51 26.84 3.07 -0.52
N LYS A 52 27.46 3.43 0.62
CA LYS A 52 28.40 2.56 1.36
C LYS A 52 27.73 1.72 2.45
N GLY A 53 26.41 1.60 2.42
CA GLY A 53 25.62 0.95 3.46
C GLY A 53 24.98 1.93 4.45
N PRO A 54 24.28 1.40 5.47
CA PRO A 54 23.47 2.20 6.37
C PRO A 54 24.32 3.16 7.20
N GLY A 55 23.93 4.42 7.22
CA GLY A 55 24.52 5.43 8.07
C GLY A 55 24.07 5.29 9.53
N LYS A 56 24.64 6.15 10.39
CA LYS A 56 24.15 6.36 11.77
C LYS A 56 23.17 7.53 11.80
N GLY A 57 22.10 7.38 12.57
CA GLY A 57 21.05 8.39 12.77
C GLY A 57 20.08 7.95 13.86
N ASP A 58 19.21 8.88 14.28
CA ASP A 58 18.15 8.57 15.23
C ASP A 58 16.90 8.04 14.54
N GLN A 59 15.93 7.60 15.35
CA GLN A 59 14.67 7.06 14.86
C GLN A 59 13.84 8.07 14.04
N TYR A 60 13.96 9.37 14.34
CA TYR A 60 13.23 10.44 13.64
C TYR A 60 13.89 10.81 12.31
N SER A 61 15.07 10.30 12.02
CA SER A 61 15.78 10.53 10.76
C SER A 61 15.46 9.46 9.70
N THR A 62 14.56 8.51 10.02
CA THR A 62 14.24 7.36 9.19
C THR A 62 13.05 7.61 8.26
N VAL A 63 12.97 6.83 7.19
CA VAL A 63 11.81 6.81 6.29
C VAL A 63 10.53 6.47 7.05
N GLY A 64 10.60 5.55 8.02
CA GLY A 64 9.47 5.15 8.86
C GLY A 64 8.84 6.28 9.67
N ALA A 65 9.62 7.27 10.10
CA ALA A 65 9.13 8.39 10.90
C ALA A 65 8.42 9.49 10.10
N HIS A 66 8.69 9.61 8.79
CA HIS A 66 8.23 10.76 8.00
C HIS A 66 7.25 10.40 6.89
N GLU A 67 7.53 9.31 6.19
CA GLU A 67 6.76 8.90 5.02
C GLU A 67 6.21 7.49 5.17
N GLY A 68 6.98 6.57 5.77
CA GLY A 68 6.75 5.14 5.75
C GLY A 68 7.33 4.47 4.50
N VAL A 69 7.05 3.20 4.35
CA VAL A 69 7.46 2.36 3.21
C VAL A 69 6.20 1.73 2.63
N TRP A 70 6.11 1.74 1.30
CA TRP A 70 4.99 1.15 0.59
C TRP A 70 5.38 0.63 -0.77
N VAL A 71 4.59 -0.32 -1.26
CA VAL A 71 4.49 -0.64 -2.69
C VAL A 71 3.03 -0.58 -3.09
N PHE A 72 2.79 -0.52 -4.38
CA PHE A 72 1.48 -0.41 -4.97
C PHE A 72 1.14 -1.66 -5.79
N SER A 73 -0.08 -2.19 -5.67
CA SER A 73 -0.56 -3.23 -6.59
C SER A 73 -0.80 -2.68 -8.00
N GLN A 74 -1.25 -3.49 -8.94
CA GLN A 74 -1.96 -2.96 -10.10
C GLN A 74 -3.34 -2.49 -9.63
N PRO A 75 -3.85 -1.38 -10.18
CA PRO A 75 -5.22 -0.97 -9.94
C PRO A 75 -6.19 -2.05 -10.40
N VAL A 76 -7.24 -2.28 -9.61
CA VAL A 76 -8.35 -3.18 -9.92
C VAL A 76 -9.51 -2.34 -10.43
N ASP A 77 -9.87 -2.52 -11.70
CA ASP A 77 -11.08 -1.92 -12.27
C ASP A 77 -12.34 -2.51 -11.63
N LEU A 78 -13.24 -1.62 -11.22
CA LEU A 78 -14.53 -1.97 -10.64
C LEU A 78 -15.60 -2.09 -11.72
N LYS A 79 -16.41 -3.14 -11.59
CA LYS A 79 -17.63 -3.33 -12.38
C LYS A 79 -18.77 -2.57 -11.73
N LYS A 80 -19.81 -2.28 -12.51
CA LYS A 80 -20.98 -1.52 -12.05
C LYS A 80 -21.69 -2.18 -10.85
N ASP A 81 -21.72 -3.51 -10.85
CA ASP A 81 -22.37 -4.38 -9.87
C ASP A 81 -21.46 -4.83 -8.72
N ASP A 82 -20.16 -4.49 -8.76
CA ASP A 82 -19.26 -4.76 -7.65
C ASP A 82 -19.70 -3.99 -6.40
N ASP A 83 -19.86 -4.65 -5.26
CA ASP A 83 -20.35 -4.00 -4.03
C ASP A 83 -19.59 -4.47 -2.79
N CYS A 84 -19.19 -5.73 -2.76
CA CYS A 84 -18.57 -6.38 -1.61
C CYS A 84 -17.25 -7.02 -2.01
N PHE A 85 -16.26 -6.90 -1.12
CA PHE A 85 -14.92 -7.41 -1.34
C PHE A 85 -14.37 -8.04 -0.07
N VAL A 86 -13.45 -8.97 -0.25
CA VAL A 86 -12.60 -9.53 0.80
C VAL A 86 -11.15 -9.23 0.46
N ILE A 87 -10.44 -8.68 1.44
CA ILE A 87 -9.00 -8.46 1.39
C ILE A 87 -8.30 -9.40 2.38
N THR A 88 -7.17 -9.96 1.96
CA THR A 88 -6.30 -10.76 2.82
C THR A 88 -4.88 -10.21 2.78
N ALA A 89 -4.10 -10.49 3.82
CA ALA A 89 -2.66 -10.33 3.84
C ALA A 89 -2.06 -11.27 4.89
N ASP A 90 -0.95 -11.90 4.55
CA ASP A 90 -0.07 -12.51 5.53
C ASP A 90 1.01 -11.50 5.88
N VAL A 91 1.24 -11.30 7.17
CA VAL A 91 2.23 -10.33 7.66
C VAL A 91 3.10 -10.95 8.74
N LYS A 92 4.41 -10.74 8.62
CA LYS A 92 5.42 -11.04 9.64
C LYS A 92 6.23 -9.77 9.89
N ALA A 93 6.42 -9.38 11.13
CA ALA A 93 7.28 -8.25 11.48
C ALA A 93 8.20 -8.63 12.63
N ASP A 94 9.41 -8.07 12.68
CA ASP A 94 10.36 -8.29 13.78
C ASP A 94 9.96 -7.58 15.08
N VAL A 95 8.91 -6.75 15.04
CA VAL A 95 8.36 -5.97 16.15
C VAL A 95 6.84 -6.11 16.24
N VAL A 96 6.31 -6.08 17.48
CA VAL A 96 4.86 -5.95 17.72
C VAL A 96 4.39 -4.60 17.18
N SER A 97 3.42 -4.64 16.27
CA SER A 97 3.14 -3.51 15.39
C SER A 97 1.77 -3.60 14.73
N ALA A 98 1.39 -2.57 13.97
CA ALA A 98 0.15 -2.54 13.21
C ALA A 98 0.36 -2.03 11.77
N PRO A 99 1.20 -2.71 10.96
CA PRO A 99 1.29 -2.44 9.52
C PRO A 99 -0.08 -2.59 8.85
N MET A 100 -0.24 -2.01 7.67
CA MET A 100 -1.53 -1.87 7.03
C MET A 100 -1.49 -2.28 5.57
N VAL A 101 -2.62 -2.77 5.04
CA VAL A 101 -2.89 -2.68 3.60
C VAL A 101 -3.91 -1.58 3.39
N LEU A 102 -3.43 -0.47 2.84
CA LEU A 102 -4.24 0.68 2.49
C LEU A 102 -5.05 0.35 1.23
N ILE A 103 -6.36 0.60 1.30
CA ILE A 103 -7.30 0.43 0.19
C ILE A 103 -7.70 1.83 -0.27
N ARG A 104 -7.41 2.16 -1.51
CA ARG A 104 -7.64 3.49 -2.07
C ARG A 104 -8.53 3.40 -3.29
N GLY A 105 -9.62 4.17 -3.27
CA GLY A 105 -10.61 4.22 -4.34
C GLY A 105 -10.42 5.48 -5.18
N PHE A 106 -10.45 5.33 -6.50
CA PHE A 106 -10.18 6.41 -7.45
C PHE A 106 -11.22 6.53 -8.54
N ASN A 107 -11.42 7.76 -9.02
CA ASN A 107 -12.18 8.09 -10.21
C ASN A 107 -11.29 8.79 -11.24
N LEU A 108 -11.54 8.50 -12.52
CA LEU A 108 -10.90 9.17 -13.64
C LEU A 108 -11.26 10.65 -13.65
N VAL A 109 -10.27 11.51 -13.79
CA VAL A 109 -10.43 12.93 -14.05
C VAL A 109 -10.78 13.10 -15.53
N THR A 110 -11.97 13.63 -15.79
CA THR A 110 -12.42 13.99 -17.15
C THR A 110 -11.87 15.35 -17.56
N GLU A 111 -12.00 15.70 -18.84
CA GLU A 111 -11.68 17.05 -19.35
C GLU A 111 -12.40 18.15 -18.55
N GLU A 112 -13.67 17.93 -18.20
CA GLU A 112 -14.45 18.89 -17.41
C GLU A 112 -13.92 19.03 -15.97
N MET A 113 -13.28 18.00 -15.42
CA MET A 113 -12.74 18.00 -14.05
C MET A 113 -11.29 18.49 -13.98
N ALA A 114 -10.58 18.53 -15.10
CA ALA A 114 -9.20 18.99 -15.15
C ALA A 114 -9.06 20.41 -14.59
N GLY A 115 -7.97 20.68 -13.87
CA GLY A 115 -7.71 21.94 -13.19
C GLY A 115 -8.52 22.20 -11.91
N LYS A 116 -9.56 21.42 -11.61
CA LYS A 116 -10.44 21.69 -10.46
C LYS A 116 -9.94 21.14 -9.12
N ASN A 117 -8.89 20.31 -9.13
CA ASN A 117 -8.34 19.68 -7.93
C ASN A 117 -6.82 19.83 -7.91
N ASN A 118 -6.25 20.13 -6.73
CA ASN A 118 -4.81 20.15 -6.52
C ASN A 118 -4.39 19.03 -5.57
N SER A 119 -3.41 18.24 -5.97
CA SER A 119 -2.93 17.10 -5.17
C SER A 119 -1.51 16.71 -5.55
N ILE A 120 -0.93 15.78 -4.79
CA ILE A 120 0.33 15.12 -5.15
C ILE A 120 0.00 13.97 -6.09
N PHE A 121 0.42 14.03 -7.35
CA PHE A 121 0.14 12.98 -8.33
C PHE A 121 1.35 12.07 -8.54
N GLN A 122 1.15 10.76 -8.40
CA GLN A 122 2.21 9.75 -8.54
C GLN A 122 1.94 8.84 -9.73
N ILE A 123 2.98 8.54 -10.52
CA ILE A 123 2.93 7.54 -11.60
C ILE A 123 3.65 6.28 -11.07
N PRO A 124 2.90 5.26 -10.65
CA PRO A 124 3.45 4.16 -9.85
C PRO A 124 3.88 2.96 -10.70
N HIS A 125 3.39 2.90 -11.94
CA HIS A 125 3.70 1.91 -12.95
C HIS A 125 4.13 2.64 -14.20
N ASP A 126 5.27 2.27 -14.78
CA ASP A 126 5.81 2.90 -15.98
C ASP A 126 4.77 2.93 -17.11
N GLY A 127 4.57 4.12 -17.71
CA GLY A 127 3.58 4.33 -18.77
C GLY A 127 2.12 4.31 -18.31
N GLY A 128 1.84 4.14 -17.01
CA GLY A 128 0.50 4.22 -16.43
C GLY A 128 0.02 5.65 -16.18
N PRO A 129 -1.24 5.83 -15.78
CA PRO A 129 -1.77 7.15 -15.42
C PRO A 129 -1.25 7.59 -14.04
N ALA A 130 -1.38 8.89 -13.75
CA ALA A 130 -1.04 9.41 -12.43
C ALA A 130 -2.22 9.30 -11.47
N TYR A 131 -1.94 9.00 -10.20
CA TYR A 131 -2.91 8.84 -9.12
C TYR A 131 -2.65 9.89 -8.04
N SER A 132 -3.70 10.58 -7.60
CA SER A 132 -3.58 11.55 -6.51
C SER A 132 -3.31 10.83 -5.17
N GLU A 133 -2.42 11.37 -4.37
CA GLU A 133 -2.05 10.84 -3.06
C GLU A 133 -2.04 11.94 -2.02
N GLN A 134 -2.28 11.56 -0.77
CA GLN A 134 -2.24 12.52 0.35
C GLN A 134 -0.81 12.90 0.72
N PHE A 135 0.14 12.00 0.47
CA PHE A 135 1.54 12.14 0.87
C PHE A 135 2.45 11.82 -0.32
N GLY A 136 3.61 12.47 -0.36
CA GLY A 136 4.64 12.23 -1.36
C GLY A 136 5.52 13.47 -1.56
N PRO A 137 6.43 13.44 -2.54
CA PRO A 137 7.31 14.58 -2.81
C PRO A 137 6.49 15.79 -3.26
N GLU A 138 6.72 16.94 -2.64
CA GLU A 138 6.00 18.19 -2.95
C GLU A 138 6.18 18.64 -4.41
N LYS A 139 7.30 18.30 -5.05
CA LYS A 139 7.52 18.51 -6.49
C LYS A 139 6.49 17.83 -7.39
N ASN A 140 5.79 16.81 -6.88
CA ASN A 140 4.72 16.11 -7.59
C ASN A 140 3.34 16.76 -7.35
N ARG A 141 3.26 17.80 -6.52
CA ARG A 141 2.03 18.58 -6.36
C ARG A 141 1.76 19.38 -7.61
N ARG A 142 0.55 19.23 -8.13
CA ARG A 142 0.05 19.96 -9.30
C ARG A 142 -1.47 19.90 -9.36
N ASP A 143 -2.05 20.69 -10.24
CA ASP A 143 -3.46 20.54 -10.57
C ASP A 143 -3.69 19.25 -11.38
N SER A 144 -4.88 18.69 -11.20
CA SER A 144 -5.36 17.49 -11.89
C SER A 144 -5.46 17.74 -13.39
N LYS A 145 -5.10 16.74 -14.20
CA LYS A 145 -5.24 16.72 -15.66
C LYS A 145 -6.21 15.62 -16.07
N ALA A 146 -6.85 15.78 -17.23
CA ALA A 146 -7.63 14.69 -17.82
C ALA A 146 -6.74 13.44 -17.97
N GLY A 147 -7.29 12.27 -17.62
CA GLY A 147 -6.52 11.02 -17.59
C GLY A 147 -5.89 10.68 -16.25
N ASP A 148 -5.76 11.64 -15.33
CA ASP A 148 -5.38 11.35 -13.95
C ASP A 148 -6.48 10.59 -13.20
N TYR A 149 -6.13 10.01 -12.07
CA TYR A 149 -7.06 9.38 -11.15
C TYR A 149 -7.08 10.11 -9.80
N LEU A 150 -8.24 10.65 -9.42
CA LEU A 150 -8.45 11.34 -8.15
C LEU A 150 -8.98 10.37 -7.09
N GLN A 151 -8.39 10.38 -5.90
CA GLN A 151 -8.77 9.55 -4.78
C GLN A 151 -10.07 10.07 -4.16
N VAL A 152 -11.12 9.25 -4.23
CA VAL A 152 -12.46 9.59 -3.72
C VAL A 152 -12.84 8.80 -2.46
N TRP A 153 -12.10 7.72 -2.16
CA TRP A 153 -12.45 6.83 -1.06
C TRP A 153 -11.23 6.16 -0.44
N ARG A 154 -11.32 5.84 0.86
CA ARG A 154 -10.25 5.21 1.62
C ARG A 154 -10.83 4.15 2.55
N HIS A 155 -10.14 3.02 2.63
CA HIS A 155 -10.35 2.01 3.65
C HIS A 155 -9.01 1.34 3.98
N THR A 156 -8.97 0.49 5.01
CA THR A 156 -7.71 -0.08 5.49
C THR A 156 -7.92 -1.43 6.16
N LEU A 157 -7.13 -2.43 5.76
CA LEU A 157 -6.90 -3.63 6.57
C LEU A 157 -5.73 -3.33 7.53
N VAL A 158 -6.02 -3.22 8.82
CA VAL A 158 -4.98 -3.08 9.86
C VAL A 158 -4.52 -4.46 10.30
N CYS A 159 -3.25 -4.77 10.10
CA CYS A 159 -2.64 -6.06 10.42
C CYS A 159 -1.94 -5.95 11.78
N ARG A 160 -2.68 -6.17 12.87
CA ARG A 160 -2.13 -6.10 14.23
C ARG A 160 -1.27 -7.34 14.53
N VAL A 161 0.02 -7.21 14.27
CA VAL A 161 1.04 -8.23 14.58
C VAL A 161 1.21 -8.28 16.09
N THR A 162 0.80 -9.39 16.70
CA THR A 162 0.88 -9.59 18.16
C THR A 162 2.09 -10.43 18.59
N LYS A 163 2.63 -11.22 17.66
CA LYS A 163 3.84 -12.02 17.85
C LYS A 163 4.91 -11.61 16.85
N ALA A 164 6.06 -11.16 17.35
CA ALA A 164 7.19 -10.81 16.50
C ALA A 164 7.78 -12.06 15.82
N ASN A 165 8.29 -11.90 14.60
CA ASN A 165 8.92 -12.93 13.78
C ASN A 165 8.03 -14.14 13.41
N GLU A 166 6.72 -14.08 13.64
CA GLU A 166 5.75 -15.09 13.22
C GLU A 166 4.82 -14.56 12.11
N TRP A 167 4.61 -15.37 11.07
CA TRP A 167 3.59 -15.11 10.05
C TRP A 167 2.20 -15.16 10.69
N GLN A 168 1.42 -14.10 10.46
CA GLN A 168 0.04 -13.98 10.92
C GLN A 168 -0.86 -13.64 9.73
N HIS A 169 -1.98 -14.36 9.63
CA HIS A 169 -2.99 -14.15 8.59
C HIS A 169 -3.99 -13.07 9.02
N PHE A 170 -4.26 -12.14 8.13
CA PHE A 170 -5.24 -11.09 8.32
C PHE A 170 -6.24 -11.06 7.19
N GLU A 171 -7.52 -10.94 7.53
CA GLU A 171 -8.61 -10.81 6.56
C GLU A 171 -9.66 -9.78 7.01
N MET A 172 -10.32 -9.19 6.02
CA MET A 172 -11.45 -8.28 6.23
C MET A 172 -12.38 -8.30 5.03
N GLY A 173 -13.68 -8.40 5.30
CA GLY A 173 -14.72 -8.07 4.32
C GLY A 173 -15.07 -6.58 4.39
N PHE A 174 -15.28 -5.93 3.25
CA PHE A 174 -15.75 -4.53 3.19
C PHE A 174 -16.74 -4.30 2.04
N ASN A 175 -17.52 -3.24 2.19
CA ASN A 175 -18.50 -2.78 1.19
C ASN A 175 -18.03 -1.48 0.56
N LEU A 176 -18.32 -1.31 -0.73
CA LEU A 176 -18.14 -0.03 -1.40
C LEU A 176 -19.16 1.00 -0.91
N PRO A 177 -18.80 2.30 -0.93
CA PRO A 177 -19.75 3.33 -0.57
C PRO A 177 -20.93 3.36 -1.54
N LYS A 178 -22.12 3.61 -0.98
CA LYS A 178 -23.38 3.74 -1.73
C LYS A 178 -23.52 5.14 -2.36
N ASP A 179 -22.95 6.16 -1.73
CA ASP A 179 -22.91 7.51 -2.26
C ASP A 179 -22.03 7.56 -3.51
N LYS A 180 -22.63 7.98 -4.63
CA LYS A 180 -21.96 8.07 -5.94
C LYS A 180 -20.74 8.99 -5.91
N ARG A 181 -20.71 10.02 -5.06
CA ARG A 181 -19.59 10.96 -4.94
C ARG A 181 -18.30 10.28 -4.47
N PHE A 182 -18.44 9.24 -3.65
CA PHE A 182 -17.33 8.48 -3.09
C PHE A 182 -17.19 7.10 -3.71
N ARG A 183 -18.06 6.71 -4.64
CA ARG A 183 -18.02 5.39 -5.27
C ARG A 183 -16.87 5.35 -6.29
N PRO A 184 -15.84 4.53 -6.05
CA PRO A 184 -14.67 4.51 -6.91
C PRO A 184 -14.93 3.74 -8.20
N GLN A 185 -14.18 4.05 -9.26
CA GLN A 185 -14.06 3.28 -10.50
C GLN A 185 -12.90 2.29 -10.44
N ARG A 186 -11.87 2.58 -9.64
CA ARG A 186 -10.71 1.72 -9.42
C ARG A 186 -10.40 1.59 -7.95
N ILE A 187 -9.97 0.40 -7.53
CA ILE A 187 -9.36 0.17 -6.21
C ILE A 187 -7.88 -0.06 -6.39
N TRP A 188 -7.12 0.42 -5.43
CA TRP A 188 -5.70 0.19 -5.35
C TRP A 188 -5.31 -0.31 -3.97
N LEU A 189 -4.48 -1.35 -3.92
CA LEU A 189 -3.91 -1.87 -2.68
C LEU A 189 -2.51 -1.31 -2.50
N LYS A 190 -2.22 -0.87 -1.28
CA LYS A 190 -0.94 -0.30 -0.89
C LYS A 190 -0.54 -0.86 0.48
N PRO A 191 0.16 -2.00 0.54
CA PRO A 191 0.87 -2.41 1.74
C PRO A 191 1.74 -1.27 2.23
N TYR A 192 1.69 -1.02 3.54
CA TYR A 192 2.27 0.16 4.16
C TYR A 192 2.77 -0.16 5.57
N ALA A 193 4.01 0.22 5.85
CA ALA A 193 4.60 0.19 7.20
C ALA A 193 5.30 1.51 7.48
N TYR A 194 5.30 1.96 8.74
CA TYR A 194 5.88 3.24 9.12
C TYR A 194 6.51 3.15 10.50
N TRP A 195 5.70 2.96 11.55
CA TRP A 195 6.12 2.91 12.95
C TRP A 195 5.49 1.71 13.67
N PRO A 196 6.21 1.05 14.61
CA PRO A 196 7.60 1.27 15.02
C PRO A 196 8.63 1.00 13.92
N LEU A 197 9.89 1.38 14.15
CA LEU A 197 10.97 1.01 13.23
C LEU A 197 11.20 -0.50 13.26
N GLY A 198 11.37 -1.11 12.08
CA GLY A 198 11.58 -2.55 11.97
C GLY A 198 11.49 -3.05 10.54
N LYS A 199 11.59 -4.37 10.41
CA LYS A 199 11.41 -5.08 9.14
C LYS A 199 10.04 -5.73 9.11
N TYR A 200 9.27 -5.37 8.08
CA TYR A 200 7.92 -5.83 7.86
C TYR A 200 7.88 -6.65 6.58
N GLN A 201 7.29 -7.83 6.63
CA GLN A 201 7.18 -8.73 5.49
C GLN A 201 5.70 -8.90 5.16
N PHE A 202 5.37 -8.65 3.90
CA PHE A 202 4.02 -8.85 3.36
C PHE A 202 4.05 -9.97 2.32
N ASP A 203 3.09 -10.88 2.44
CA ASP A 203 2.82 -11.92 1.46
C ASP A 203 1.31 -12.13 1.31
N ASN A 204 0.88 -12.83 0.26
CA ASN A 204 -0.53 -13.19 0.00
C ASN A 204 -1.52 -12.01 0.13
N VAL A 205 -1.09 -10.83 -0.31
CA VAL A 205 -1.97 -9.66 -0.36
C VAL A 205 -2.93 -9.82 -1.53
N THR A 206 -4.19 -10.14 -1.24
CA THR A 206 -5.20 -10.38 -2.27
C THR A 206 -6.43 -9.52 -2.05
N LEU A 207 -7.14 -9.23 -3.15
CA LEU A 207 -8.46 -8.62 -3.13
C LEU A 207 -9.36 -9.40 -4.07
N ARG A 208 -10.49 -9.88 -3.56
CA ARG A 208 -11.50 -10.57 -4.36
C ARG A 208 -12.87 -9.98 -4.14
N ARG A 209 -13.70 -10.08 -5.17
CA ARG A 209 -15.15 -9.83 -5.06
C ARG A 209 -15.77 -10.88 -4.12
N ALA A 210 -16.82 -10.50 -3.42
CA ALA A 210 -17.52 -11.33 -2.46
C ALA A 210 -19.01 -10.99 -2.41
N THR A 211 -19.80 -11.82 -1.72
CA THR A 211 -21.19 -11.50 -1.38
C THR A 211 -21.29 -10.75 -0.05
N ARG A 212 -22.47 -10.19 0.24
CA ARG A 212 -22.75 -9.54 1.52
C ARG A 212 -22.71 -10.54 2.68
N GLU A 213 -23.17 -11.76 2.44
CA GLU A 213 -23.19 -12.86 3.39
C GLU A 213 -21.76 -13.30 3.74
N GLU A 214 -20.89 -13.46 2.73
CA GLU A 214 -19.46 -13.75 2.94
C GLU A 214 -18.78 -12.65 3.76
N VAL A 215 -19.00 -11.37 3.41
CA VAL A 215 -18.44 -10.24 4.14
C VAL A 215 -18.91 -10.23 5.60
N ALA A 216 -20.18 -10.51 5.84
CA ALA A 216 -20.73 -10.59 7.20
C ALA A 216 -20.07 -11.73 7.99
N GLU A 217 -19.91 -12.91 7.39
CA GLU A 217 -19.32 -14.08 8.04
C GLU A 217 -17.85 -13.88 8.39
N ILE A 218 -17.05 -13.34 7.46
CA ILE A 218 -15.64 -12.99 7.73
C ILE A 218 -15.54 -11.97 8.86
N ASN A 219 -16.38 -10.93 8.83
CA ASN A 219 -16.31 -9.90 9.84
C ASN A 219 -16.72 -10.39 11.24
N LYS A 220 -17.59 -11.40 11.37
CA LYS A 220 -17.89 -12.02 12.69
C LYS A 220 -16.66 -12.65 13.34
N ARG A 221 -15.73 -13.19 12.54
CA ARG A 221 -14.52 -13.86 13.02
C ARG A 221 -13.42 -12.89 13.44
N ARG A 222 -13.58 -11.60 13.13
CA ARG A 222 -12.54 -10.60 13.40
C ARG A 222 -12.40 -10.37 14.90
N PRO A 223 -11.19 -10.48 15.47
CA PRO A 223 -10.95 -10.23 16.90
C PRO A 223 -11.41 -8.85 17.37
N SER A 224 -11.40 -7.84 16.50
CA SER A 224 -11.87 -6.48 16.82
C SER A 224 -13.39 -6.39 17.04
N ILE A 225 -14.16 -7.36 16.55
CA ILE A 225 -15.62 -7.44 16.72
C ILE A 225 -15.98 -8.37 17.88
N LEU A 226 -15.18 -9.42 18.11
CA LEU A 226 -15.37 -10.40 19.18
C LEU A 226 -15.06 -9.87 20.59
N LYS A 227 -14.38 -8.73 20.72
CA LYS A 227 -14.08 -8.07 22.01
C LYS A 227 -15.19 -7.12 22.50
N LYS A 228 -16.45 -7.39 22.14
CA LYS A 228 -17.61 -6.67 22.68
C LYS A 228 -18.26 -7.44 23.82
#